data_AF-A0A1Y1LSR4-F1
#
_entry.id   AF-A0A1Y1LSR4-F1
#
_cell.length_a   1.000
_cell.length_b   1.000
_cell.length_c   1.000
_cell.angle_alpha   90.00
_cell.angle_beta   90.00
_cell.angle_gamma   90.00
#
_symmetry.space_group_name_H-M   'P 1'
#
loop_
_entity.id
_entity.type
_entity.pdbx_description
1 polymer ?
#
loop_
_entity_poly.entity_id
_entity_poly.type
_entity_poly.pdbx_seq_one_letter_code
_entity_poly.pdbx_strand_id
1 'polypeptide(L)'
;PVIATYLVETYGKTDSLYPKDVKKRAVVDQRLYFNNGVLDQRLAEYYYPVIAGKGAPDPEKYKKVEEALEFLDGFLGAAEYVAGDSMTLADFAIATTLSTYDVAKLKRSDYKNVSRWYKALQTSVPAFEDINSVKKLTKMFQELAKKAKQLAKQ
;
A
#
# COMPACT_ATOMS: atom_id res chain seq x y z
N PRO A 1 11.81 0.06 0.67
CA PRO A 1 12.02 0.59 2.05
C PRO A 1 13.43 1.13 2.30
N VAL A 2 14.49 0.44 1.86
CA VAL A 2 15.89 0.77 2.20
C VAL A 2 16.32 2.19 1.83
N ILE A 3 15.87 2.72 0.69
CA ILE A 3 16.16 4.11 0.29
C ILE A 3 15.50 5.10 1.27
N ALA A 4 14.25 4.86 1.64
CA ALA A 4 13.51 5.73 2.55
C ALA A 4 14.12 5.75 3.96
N THR A 5 14.55 4.59 4.48
CA THR A 5 15.25 4.50 5.77
C THR A 5 16.58 5.24 5.71
N TYR A 6 17.38 5.04 4.67
CA TYR A 6 18.64 5.78 4.45
C TYR A 6 18.43 7.30 4.43
N LEU A 7 17.38 7.78 3.75
CA LEU A 7 17.09 9.21 3.69
C LEU A 7 16.75 9.79 5.07
N VAL A 8 15.95 9.08 5.87
CA VAL A 8 15.63 9.53 7.24
C VAL A 8 16.85 9.47 8.15
N GLU A 9 17.67 8.41 8.06
CA GLU A 9 18.87 8.28 8.89
C GLU A 9 19.96 9.31 8.54
N THR A 10 20.07 9.68 7.27
CA THR A 10 21.11 10.61 6.79
C THR A 10 20.68 12.06 6.90
N TYR A 11 19.43 12.37 6.59
CA TYR A 11 18.94 13.75 6.42
C TYR A 11 17.79 14.13 7.35
N GLY A 12 17.25 13.18 8.13
CA GLY A 12 16.17 13.44 9.08
C GLY A 12 16.61 14.41 10.17
N LYS A 13 15.88 15.53 10.31
CA LYS A 13 16.08 16.46 11.42
C LYS A 13 15.71 15.85 12.78
N THR A 14 14.86 14.84 12.76
CA THR A 14 14.41 14.05 13.92
C THR A 14 14.31 12.58 13.49
N ASP A 15 14.26 11.66 14.46
CA ASP A 15 14.05 10.24 14.20
C ASP A 15 12.56 9.83 14.21
N SER A 16 11.62 10.79 14.20
CA SER A 16 10.18 10.51 14.31
C SER A 16 9.66 9.53 13.26
N LEU A 17 10.14 9.65 12.02
CA LEU A 17 9.72 8.79 10.91
C LEU A 17 10.38 7.40 10.93
N TYR A 18 11.52 7.27 11.61
CA TYR A 18 12.27 6.02 11.73
C TYR A 18 13.05 6.01 13.05
N PRO A 19 12.38 5.68 14.17
CA PRO A 19 12.93 5.84 15.52
C PRO A 19 14.25 5.12 15.72
N LYS A 20 15.15 5.69 16.54
CA LYS A 20 16.38 4.99 16.95
C LYS A 20 16.17 3.99 18.09
N ASP A 21 15.08 4.14 18.84
CA ASP A 21 14.67 3.14 19.83
C ASP A 21 14.45 1.78 19.14
N VAL A 22 15.18 0.77 19.60
CA VAL A 22 15.24 -0.54 18.94
C VAL A 22 13.87 -1.23 18.90
N LYS A 23 13.05 -1.06 19.95
CA LYS A 23 11.73 -1.70 20.01
C LYS A 23 10.75 -1.04 19.05
N LYS A 24 10.69 0.29 19.04
CA LYS A 24 9.87 1.05 18.08
C LYS A 24 10.31 0.79 16.65
N ARG A 25 11.62 0.80 16.40
CA ARG A 25 12.20 0.49 15.09
C ARG A 25 11.81 -0.90 14.61
N ALA A 26 11.90 -1.92 15.47
CA ALA A 26 11.52 -3.28 15.11
C ALA A 26 10.06 -3.38 14.64
N VAL A 27 9.15 -2.60 15.23
CA VAL A 27 7.76 -2.54 14.75
C VAL A 27 7.69 -1.88 13.36
N VAL A 28 8.35 -0.74 13.16
CA VAL A 28 8.40 -0.07 11.85
C VAL A 28 8.97 -1.01 10.77
N ASP A 29 10.09 -1.67 11.05
CA ASP A 29 10.72 -2.63 10.14
C ASP A 29 9.77 -3.78 9.82
N GLN A 30 9.14 -4.38 10.83
CA GLN A 30 8.17 -5.45 10.61
C GLN A 30 7.03 -4.99 9.69
N ARG A 31 6.51 -3.77 9.85
CA ARG A 31 5.45 -3.23 8.98
C ARG A 31 5.95 -2.96 7.55
N LEU A 32 7.20 -2.53 7.38
CA LEU A 32 7.83 -2.39 6.06
C LEU A 32 8.03 -3.75 5.37
N TYR A 33 8.41 -4.80 6.10
CA TYR A 33 8.49 -6.16 5.57
C TYR A 33 7.12 -6.73 5.24
N PHE A 34 6.11 -6.49 6.10
CA PHE A 34 4.72 -6.83 5.82
C PHE A 34 4.22 -6.16 4.53
N ASN A 35 4.52 -4.87 4.33
CA ASN A 35 4.15 -4.17 3.11
C ASN A 35 4.66 -4.90 1.87
N ASN A 36 5.95 -5.23 1.84
CA ASN A 36 6.55 -5.83 0.65
C ASN A 36 6.16 -7.31 0.47
N GLY A 37 6.31 -8.12 1.53
CA GLY A 37 6.18 -9.58 1.45
C GLY A 37 4.76 -10.11 1.62
N VAL A 38 3.81 -9.24 1.98
CA VAL A 38 2.41 -9.64 2.16
C VAL A 38 1.49 -8.72 1.36
N LEU A 39 1.43 -7.43 1.68
CA LEU A 39 0.42 -6.54 1.11
C LEU A 39 0.63 -6.29 -0.39
N ASP A 40 1.83 -5.88 -0.78
CA ASP A 40 2.20 -5.58 -2.16
C ASP A 40 2.34 -6.86 -3.00
N GLN A 41 3.00 -7.89 -2.46
CA GLN A 41 3.13 -9.17 -3.14
C GLN A 41 1.77 -9.78 -3.50
N ARG A 42 0.84 -9.87 -2.55
CA ARG A 42 -0.49 -10.45 -2.79
C ARG A 42 -1.31 -9.60 -3.77
N LEU A 43 -1.20 -8.27 -3.69
CA LEU A 43 -1.78 -7.38 -4.68
C LEU A 43 -1.22 -7.67 -6.08
N ALA A 44 0.10 -7.76 -6.22
CA ALA A 44 0.76 -7.99 -7.50
C ALA A 44 0.37 -9.34 -8.11
N GLU A 45 0.34 -10.41 -7.30
CA GLU A 45 -0.05 -11.76 -7.73
C GLU A 45 -1.50 -11.83 -8.25
N TYR A 46 -2.41 -11.05 -7.63
CA TYR A 46 -3.81 -10.96 -8.05
C TYR A 46 -3.99 -10.02 -9.26
N TYR A 47 -3.45 -8.80 -9.19
CA TYR A 47 -3.85 -7.70 -10.07
C TYR A 47 -3.00 -7.60 -11.34
N TYR A 48 -1.69 -7.86 -11.27
CA TYR A 48 -0.80 -7.66 -12.42
C TYR A 48 -1.04 -8.64 -13.57
N PRO A 49 -1.31 -9.94 -13.35
CA PRO A 49 -1.69 -10.84 -14.43
C PRO A 49 -2.96 -10.39 -15.16
N VAL A 50 -3.95 -9.86 -14.42
CA VAL A 50 -5.22 -9.40 -14.99
C VAL A 50 -5.01 -8.20 -15.90
N ILE A 51 -4.27 -7.18 -15.47
CA ILE A 51 -3.99 -6.00 -16.32
C ILE A 51 -3.05 -6.31 -17.49
N ALA A 52 -2.24 -7.36 -17.38
CA ALA A 52 -1.39 -7.87 -18.46
C ALA A 52 -2.14 -8.78 -19.45
N GLY A 53 -3.43 -9.07 -19.23
CA GLY A 53 -4.22 -9.95 -20.09
C GLY A 53 -3.89 -11.44 -19.96
N LYS A 54 -3.22 -11.85 -18.89
CA LYS A 54 -2.75 -13.23 -18.67
C LYS A 54 -3.75 -14.13 -17.97
N GLY A 55 -5.01 -13.71 -17.84
CA GLY A 55 -6.07 -14.50 -17.21
C GLY A 55 -7.19 -13.65 -16.62
N ALA A 56 -8.26 -14.33 -16.21
CA ALA A 56 -9.33 -13.72 -15.41
C ALA A 56 -8.86 -13.49 -13.96
N PRO A 57 -9.53 -12.59 -13.21
CA PRO A 57 -9.30 -12.45 -11.78
C PRO A 57 -9.44 -13.79 -11.05
N ASP A 58 -8.45 -14.12 -10.22
CA ASP A 58 -8.37 -15.36 -9.46
C ASP A 58 -8.97 -15.18 -8.06
N PRO A 59 -10.08 -15.86 -7.71
CA PRO A 59 -10.73 -15.72 -6.41
C PRO A 59 -9.86 -16.12 -5.22
N GLU A 60 -8.99 -17.13 -5.37
CA GLU A 60 -8.13 -17.58 -4.27
C GLU A 60 -7.04 -16.57 -3.97
N LYS A 61 -6.51 -15.91 -5.01
CA LYS A 61 -5.58 -14.79 -4.83
C LYS A 61 -6.27 -13.56 -4.28
N TYR A 62 -7.52 -13.32 -4.66
CA TYR A 62 -8.29 -12.21 -4.09
C TYR A 62 -8.52 -12.39 -2.59
N LYS A 63 -8.84 -13.61 -2.15
CA LYS A 63 -8.96 -13.94 -0.73
C LYS A 63 -7.66 -13.65 0.05
N LYS A 64 -6.49 -13.81 -0.58
CA LYS A 64 -5.20 -13.44 0.02
C LYS A 64 -5.04 -11.92 0.15
N VAL A 65 -5.52 -11.15 -0.82
CA VAL A 65 -5.58 -9.69 -0.73
C VAL A 65 -6.47 -9.25 0.44
N GLU A 66 -7.63 -9.88 0.62
CA GLU A 66 -8.52 -9.63 1.76
C GLU A 66 -7.84 -9.96 3.09
N GLU A 67 -7.22 -11.14 3.21
CA GLU A 67 -6.45 -11.54 4.40
C GLU A 67 -5.32 -10.53 4.73
N ALA A 68 -4.70 -9.91 3.71
CA ALA A 68 -3.70 -8.86 3.94
C ALA A 68 -4.31 -7.58 4.51
N LEU A 69 -5.51 -7.19 4.04
CA LEU A 69 -6.25 -6.06 4.59
C LEU A 69 -6.75 -6.35 6.01
N GLU A 70 -7.11 -7.59 6.34
CA GLU A 70 -7.45 -8.00 7.71
C GLU A 70 -6.27 -7.81 8.67
N PHE A 71 -5.06 -8.24 8.30
CA PHE A 71 -3.86 -8.00 9.11
C PHE A 71 -3.59 -6.50 9.31
N LEU A 72 -3.70 -5.71 8.23
CA LEU A 72 -3.50 -4.27 8.30
C LEU A 72 -4.53 -3.59 9.20
N ASP A 73 -5.80 -3.97 9.09
CA ASP A 73 -6.87 -3.45 9.94
C ASP A 73 -6.63 -3.79 11.42
N GLY A 74 -6.14 -5.00 11.70
CA GLY A 74 -5.71 -5.41 13.04
C GLY A 74 -4.57 -4.55 13.60
N PHE A 75 -3.54 -4.25 12.80
CA PHE A 75 -2.46 -3.34 13.23
C PHE A 75 -3.00 -1.94 13.57
N LEU A 76 -3.91 -1.42 12.75
CA LEU A 76 -4.53 -0.10 12.91
C LEU A 76 -5.68 -0.07 13.92
N GLY A 77 -6.11 -1.22 14.42
CA GLY A 77 -7.03 -1.35 15.55
C GLY A 77 -6.33 -1.20 16.90
N ALA A 78 -5.01 -1.44 16.94
CA ALA A 78 -4.21 -1.33 18.16
C ALA A 78 -3.56 0.06 18.36
N ALA A 79 -3.51 0.90 17.32
CA ALA A 79 -2.84 2.20 17.36
C ALA A 79 -3.39 3.18 16.30
N GLU A 80 -3.01 4.45 16.40
CA GLU A 80 -3.43 5.49 15.44
C GLU A 80 -2.82 5.27 14.04
N TYR A 81 -1.52 4.95 14.00
CA TYR A 81 -0.72 4.68 12.82
C TYR A 81 -0.23 3.23 12.81
N VAL A 82 0.26 2.74 11.66
CA VAL A 82 0.54 1.30 11.47
C VAL A 82 1.60 0.75 12.42
N ALA A 83 2.47 1.60 12.97
CA ALA A 83 3.57 1.24 13.86
C ALA A 83 3.49 1.89 15.26
N GLY A 84 2.37 2.54 15.62
CA GLY A 84 2.17 3.16 16.93
C GLY A 84 1.39 4.47 16.87
N ASP A 85 1.63 5.35 17.84
CA ASP A 85 0.87 6.60 18.01
C ASP A 85 1.40 7.77 17.16
N SER A 86 2.37 7.53 16.29
CA SER A 86 2.94 8.55 15.42
C SER A 86 3.24 7.98 14.05
N MET A 87 3.11 8.82 13.03
CA MET A 87 3.36 8.46 11.64
C MET A 87 4.83 8.12 11.40
N THR A 88 5.08 7.06 10.64
CA THR A 88 6.42 6.56 10.32
C THR A 88 6.57 6.28 8.83
N LEU A 89 7.77 5.88 8.40
CA LEU A 89 8.02 5.38 7.05
C LEU A 89 7.10 4.21 6.65
N ALA A 90 6.66 3.40 7.61
CA ALA A 90 5.73 2.31 7.34
C ALA A 90 4.37 2.82 6.85
N ASP A 91 3.89 3.94 7.38
CA ASP A 91 2.61 4.52 6.97
C ASP A 91 2.66 4.97 5.51
N PHE A 92 3.74 5.66 5.11
CA PHE A 92 3.95 6.08 3.74
C PHE A 92 4.05 4.89 2.78
N ALA A 93 4.83 3.87 3.13
CA ALA A 93 5.00 2.69 2.28
C ALA A 93 3.67 1.95 2.03
N ILE A 94 2.92 1.70 3.09
CA ILE A 94 1.62 1.01 3.03
C ILE A 94 0.58 1.87 2.29
N ALA A 95 0.57 3.18 2.53
CA ALA A 95 -0.36 4.08 1.85
C ALA A 95 -0.09 4.15 0.35
N THR A 96 1.18 4.15 -0.07
CA THR A 96 1.54 4.04 -1.48
C THR A 96 1.03 2.74 -2.10
N THR A 97 1.17 1.60 -1.44
CA THR A 97 0.60 0.34 -1.93
C THR A 97 -0.93 0.42 -2.01
N LEU A 98 -1.63 0.95 -1.00
CA LEU A 98 -3.09 1.12 -1.03
C LEU A 98 -3.57 2.11 -2.10
N SER A 99 -2.75 3.05 -2.54
CA SER A 99 -3.10 3.90 -3.68
C SER A 99 -3.26 3.10 -4.98
N THR A 100 -2.58 1.94 -5.10
CA THR A 100 -2.78 1.02 -6.22
C THR A 100 -4.10 0.26 -6.09
N TYR A 101 -4.63 0.07 -4.87
CA TYR A 101 -5.97 -0.48 -4.66
C TYR A 101 -7.04 0.46 -5.21
N ASP A 102 -6.85 1.79 -5.10
CA ASP A 102 -7.74 2.77 -5.73
C ASP A 102 -7.77 2.61 -7.26
N VAL A 103 -6.59 2.46 -7.86
CA VAL A 103 -6.44 2.21 -9.30
C VAL A 103 -7.12 0.89 -9.71
N ALA A 104 -6.93 -0.15 -8.90
CA ALA A 104 -7.49 -1.48 -9.09
C ALA A 104 -8.99 -1.57 -8.75
N LYS A 105 -9.58 -0.51 -8.19
CA LYS A 105 -10.96 -0.46 -7.67
C LYS A 105 -11.24 -1.56 -6.65
N LEU A 106 -10.24 -1.93 -5.86
CA LEU A 106 -10.39 -2.90 -4.80
C LEU A 106 -11.06 -2.24 -3.59
N LYS A 107 -12.13 -2.86 -3.11
CA LYS A 107 -12.91 -2.34 -1.98
C LYS A 107 -12.09 -2.50 -0.69
N ARG A 108 -12.04 -1.44 0.11
CA ARG A 108 -11.45 -1.44 1.47
C ARG A 108 -12.40 -0.95 2.55
N SER A 109 -13.63 -0.57 2.19
CA SER A 109 -14.57 0.06 3.13
C SER A 109 -15.06 -0.88 4.24
N ASP A 110 -14.86 -2.18 4.09
CA ASP A 110 -15.19 -3.17 5.12
C ASP A 110 -14.14 -3.18 6.26
N TYR A 111 -12.95 -2.61 6.01
CA TYR A 111 -11.84 -2.45 6.96
C TYR A 111 -11.86 -1.02 7.52
N LYS A 112 -12.55 -0.84 8.65
CA LYS A 112 -12.85 0.49 9.22
C LYS A 112 -11.58 1.23 9.67
N ASN A 113 -10.62 0.52 10.26
CA ASN A 113 -9.39 1.14 10.75
C ASN A 113 -8.50 1.54 9.57
N VAL A 114 -8.41 0.69 8.54
CA VAL A 114 -7.73 1.03 7.28
C VAL A 114 -8.36 2.25 6.63
N SER A 115 -9.68 2.29 6.53
CA SER A 115 -10.40 3.40 5.90
C SER A 115 -10.21 4.73 6.64
N ARG A 116 -10.27 4.71 7.98
CA ARG A 116 -9.98 5.87 8.83
C ARG A 116 -8.56 6.38 8.59
N TRP A 117 -7.58 5.50 8.77
CA TRP A 117 -6.16 5.83 8.67
C TRP A 117 -5.78 6.35 7.27
N TYR A 118 -6.23 5.69 6.22
CA TYR A 118 -5.92 6.10 4.85
C TYR A 118 -6.48 7.49 4.53
N LYS A 119 -7.72 7.78 4.97
CA LYS A 119 -8.32 9.12 4.81
C LYS A 119 -7.55 10.19 5.58
N ALA A 120 -7.06 9.87 6.78
CA ALA A 120 -6.24 10.78 7.57
C ALA A 120 -4.97 11.15 6.78
N LEU A 121 -4.26 10.16 6.22
CA LEU A 121 -3.06 10.40 5.42
C LEU A 121 -3.32 11.21 4.15
N GLN A 122 -4.41 10.94 3.44
CA GLN A 122 -4.81 11.73 2.27
C GLN A 122 -5.02 13.21 2.61
N THR A 123 -5.41 13.51 3.85
CA THR A 123 -5.66 14.88 4.31
C THR A 123 -4.41 15.53 4.88
N SER A 124 -3.58 14.77 5.60
CA SER A 124 -2.44 15.32 6.35
C SER A 124 -1.13 15.37 5.54
N VAL A 125 -0.97 14.52 4.51
CA VAL A 125 0.26 14.46 3.70
C VAL A 125 0.12 15.40 2.50
N PRO A 126 0.98 16.43 2.38
CA PRO A 126 0.96 17.33 1.23
C PRO A 126 1.19 16.57 -0.08
N ALA A 127 0.42 16.93 -1.11
CA ALA A 127 0.52 16.34 -2.44
C ALA A 127 0.37 14.80 -2.49
N PHE A 128 -0.35 14.19 -1.54
CA PHE A 128 -0.53 12.74 -1.44
C PHE A 128 -0.95 12.08 -2.76
N GLU A 129 -1.94 12.64 -3.47
CA GLU A 129 -2.39 12.09 -4.75
C GLU A 129 -1.31 12.14 -5.85
N ASP A 130 -0.58 13.24 -5.91
CA ASP A 130 0.41 13.50 -6.96
C ASP A 130 1.66 12.63 -6.75
N ILE A 131 2.14 12.52 -5.51
CA ILE A 131 3.28 11.67 -5.14
C ILE A 131 2.97 10.21 -5.46
N ASN A 132 1.77 9.75 -5.11
CA ASN A 132 1.34 8.39 -5.43
C ASN A 132 0.90 8.20 -6.89
N SER A 133 0.95 9.26 -7.69
CA SER A 133 0.69 9.22 -9.14
C SER A 133 -0.64 8.57 -9.52
N VAL A 134 -1.65 8.61 -8.63
CA VAL A 134 -2.87 7.79 -8.74
C VAL A 134 -3.57 8.01 -10.07
N LYS A 135 -3.72 9.28 -10.50
CA LYS A 135 -4.35 9.64 -11.78
C LYS A 135 -3.55 9.14 -13.00
N LYS A 136 -2.21 9.21 -12.93
CA LYS A 136 -1.33 8.76 -14.02
C LYS A 136 -1.32 7.24 -14.14
N LEU A 137 -1.20 6.53 -13.01
CA LEU A 137 -1.26 5.07 -12.94
C LEU A 137 -2.63 4.56 -13.40
N THR A 138 -3.72 5.21 -12.98
CA THR A 138 -5.08 4.89 -13.45
C THR A 138 -5.19 4.94 -14.96
N LYS A 139 -4.74 6.04 -15.60
CA LYS A 139 -4.75 6.16 -17.06
C LYS A 139 -3.90 5.07 -17.71
N MET A 140 -2.68 4.85 -17.21
CA MET A 140 -1.77 3.83 -17.74
C MET A 140 -2.39 2.43 -17.71
N PHE A 141 -2.98 2.03 -16.57
CA PHE A 141 -3.53 0.68 -16.39
C PHE A 141 -4.82 0.48 -17.18
N GLN A 142 -5.65 1.53 -17.34
CA GLN A 142 -6.80 1.48 -18.23
C GLN A 142 -6.39 1.22 -19.69
N GLU A 143 -5.31 1.86 -20.16
CA GLU A 143 -4.80 1.63 -21.52
C GLU A 143 -4.21 0.23 -21.70
N LEU A 144 -3.48 -0.29 -20.71
CA LEU A 144 -2.98 -1.68 -20.73
C LEU A 144 -4.14 -2.69 -20.80
N ALA A 145 -5.17 -2.52 -19.96
CA ALA A 145 -6.33 -3.39 -19.95
C ALA A 145 -7.13 -3.34 -21.27
N LYS A 146 -7.23 -2.16 -21.91
CA LYS A 146 -7.84 -2.04 -23.25
C LYS A 146 -7.06 -2.81 -24.31
N LYS A 147 -5.73 -2.65 -24.35
CA LYS A 147 -4.86 -3.36 -25.30
C LYS A 147 -4.93 -4.88 -25.13
N ALA A 148 -4.89 -5.36 -23.89
CA ALA A 148 -5.03 -6.78 -23.57
C ALA A 148 -6.35 -7.37 -24.10
N LYS A 149 -7.47 -6.65 -23.91
CA LYS A 149 -8.78 -7.06 -24.44
C LYS A 149 -8.86 -7.07 -25.96
N GLN A 150 -8.11 -6.21 -26.65
CA GLN A 150 -8.05 -6.19 -28.11
C GLN A 150 -7.27 -7.40 -28.64
N LEU A 151 -6.12 -7.71 -28.03
CA LEU A 151 -5.30 -8.86 -28.39
C LEU A 151 -6.02 -10.19 -28.15
N ALA A 152 -6.78 -10.32 -27.06
CA ALA A 152 -7.55 -11.54 -26.78
C ALA A 152 -8.75 -11.78 -27.73
N LYS A 153 -9.08 -10.82 -28.60
CA LYS A 153 -10.15 -10.93 -29.61
C LYS A 153 -9.61 -11.25 -31.01
N GLN A 154 -8.30 -11.21 -31.21
CA GLN A 154 -7.60 -11.60 -32.44
C GLN A 154 -7.20 -13.06 -32.35
#